data_AF-A0A955VXX9-F1
#
_entry.id   AF-A0A955VXX9-F1
#
_cell.length_a   1.000
_cell.length_b   1.000
_cell.length_c   1.000
_cell.angle_alpha   90.00
_cell.angle_beta   90.00
_cell.angle_gamma   90.00
#
_symmetry.space_group_name_H-M   'P 1'
#
loop_
_entity.id
_entity.type
_entity.pdbx_description
1 polymer ?
#
loop_
_entity_poly.entity_id
_entity_poly.type
_entity_poly.pdbx_seq_one_letter_code
_entity_poly.pdbx_strand_id
1 'polypeptide(L)'
;MAEHSSDTLYLVDGSGFIFRAYYAIRASMTAVDGTPTNAVYGFVRLLLNLLRDRDPGHVAVAFDPSGGVFRNEIYPDYKANRKDPPEDMRPQFALCREAVAALGIPVLIEKGYEADDMIGTLAAR
;
A
#
# COMPACT_ATOMS: atom_id res chain seq x y z
N MET A 1 -9.34 -24.89 2.24
CA MET A 1 -8.71 -24.24 1.08
C MET A 1 -9.65 -23.12 0.67
N ALA A 2 -9.11 -21.92 0.36
CA ALA A 2 -9.94 -20.84 -0.13
C ALA A 2 -10.58 -21.26 -1.46
N GLU A 3 -11.82 -20.84 -1.70
CA GLU A 3 -12.51 -21.11 -2.97
C GLU A 3 -12.10 -20.02 -3.96
N HIS A 4 -11.49 -20.41 -5.08
CA HIS A 4 -11.09 -19.49 -6.14
C HIS A 4 -12.34 -18.78 -6.69
N SER A 5 -12.34 -17.44 -6.65
CA SER A 5 -13.48 -16.65 -7.15
C SER A 5 -13.04 -15.79 -8.33
N SER A 6 -13.30 -16.25 -9.55
CA SER A 6 -12.97 -15.55 -10.80
C SER A 6 -13.61 -14.15 -10.86
N ASP A 7 -14.75 -13.97 -10.22
CA ASP A 7 -15.58 -12.76 -10.34
C ASP A 7 -15.30 -11.75 -9.23
N THR A 8 -14.36 -12.03 -8.32
CA THR A 8 -14.05 -11.14 -7.20
C THR A 8 -12.78 -10.32 -7.44
N LEU A 9 -12.95 -9.00 -7.35
CA LEU A 9 -11.88 -8.02 -7.37
C LEU A 9 -11.49 -7.59 -5.95
N TYR A 10 -10.21 -7.71 -5.63
CA TYR A 10 -9.62 -7.17 -4.40
C TYR A 10 -8.87 -5.87 -4.69
N LEU A 11 -9.33 -4.78 -4.06
CA LEU A 11 -8.67 -3.48 -4.10
C LEU A 11 -8.01 -3.24 -2.74
N VAL A 12 -6.68 -3.21 -2.73
CA VAL A 12 -5.89 -3.11 -1.49
C VAL A 12 -5.41 -1.67 -1.31
N ASP A 13 -5.68 -1.07 -0.15
CA ASP A 13 -4.99 0.14 0.32
C ASP A 13 -3.56 -0.23 0.72
N GLY A 14 -2.64 0.01 -0.21
CA GLY A 14 -1.21 -0.25 -0.05
C GLY A 14 -0.57 0.67 0.98
N SER A 15 -0.93 1.96 1.00
CA SER A 15 -0.43 2.92 2.00
C SER A 15 -0.75 2.43 3.41
N GLY A 16 -2.02 2.12 3.68
CA GLY A 16 -2.46 1.60 4.98
C GLY A 16 -1.76 0.29 5.37
N PHE A 17 -1.54 -0.62 4.42
CA PHE A 17 -0.81 -1.86 4.66
C PHE A 17 0.66 -1.62 5.04
N ILE A 18 1.35 -0.66 4.42
CA ILE A 18 2.75 -0.33 4.79
C ILE A 18 2.80 0.18 6.23
N PHE A 19 1.93 1.12 6.62
CA PHE A 19 1.87 1.61 8.00
C PHE A 19 1.60 0.47 9.00
N ARG A 20 0.63 -0.40 8.68
CA ARG A 20 0.32 -1.56 9.51
C ARG A 20 1.52 -2.51 9.65
N ALA A 21 2.22 -2.78 8.56
CA ALA A 21 3.40 -3.63 8.54
C ALA A 21 4.55 -3.03 9.36
N TYR A 22 4.85 -1.76 9.15
CA TYR A 22 5.92 -1.03 9.85
C TYR A 22 5.75 -1.10 11.38
N TYR A 23 4.55 -0.82 11.89
CA TYR A 23 4.31 -0.85 13.35
C TYR A 23 4.15 -2.26 13.93
N ALA A 24 3.82 -3.26 13.11
CA ALA A 24 3.71 -4.65 13.55
C ALA A 24 5.08 -5.34 13.66
N ILE A 25 5.99 -5.07 12.74
CA ILE A 25 7.33 -5.68 12.72
C ILE A 25 8.29 -4.80 13.51
N ARG A 26 8.40 -5.08 14.81
CA ARG A 26 9.28 -4.37 15.76
C ARG A 26 10.75 -4.77 15.66
N ALA A 27 11.07 -5.84 14.94
CA ALA A 27 12.44 -6.25 14.72
C ALA A 27 13.13 -5.27 13.76
N SER A 28 14.35 -4.84 14.09
CA SER A 28 15.18 -4.09 13.16
C SER A 28 15.62 -5.02 12.03
N MET A 29 15.27 -4.66 10.80
CA MET A 29 15.62 -5.41 9.59
C MET A 29 16.22 -4.42 8.61
N THR A 30 17.41 -4.75 8.10
CA THR A 30 18.12 -3.94 7.13
C THR A 30 18.66 -4.80 6.00
N ALA A 31 18.68 -4.25 4.80
CA ALA A 31 19.42 -4.80 3.67
C ALA A 31 20.94 -4.61 3.88
N VAL A 32 21.74 -5.24 3.02
CA VAL A 32 23.22 -5.20 3.09
C VAL A 32 23.76 -3.76 2.95
N ASP A 33 23.04 -2.91 2.23
CA ASP A 33 23.35 -1.49 2.04
C ASP A 33 22.88 -0.60 3.21
N GLY A 34 22.25 -1.18 4.24
CA GLY A 34 21.72 -0.48 5.40
C GLY A 34 20.28 0.00 5.26
N THR A 35 19.63 -0.20 4.10
CA THR A 35 18.23 0.23 3.89
C THR A 35 17.29 -0.54 4.84
N PRO A 36 16.44 0.13 5.63
CA PRO A 36 15.44 -0.55 6.46
C PRO A 36 14.44 -1.36 5.62
N THR A 37 14.05 -2.55 6.07
CA THR A 37 13.19 -3.48 5.31
C THR A 37 12.05 -4.12 6.10
N ASN A 38 11.86 -3.71 7.36
CA ASN A 38 10.84 -4.28 8.25
C ASN A 38 9.40 -4.07 7.73
N ALA A 39 9.10 -2.88 7.19
CA ALA A 39 7.80 -2.59 6.59
C ALA A 39 7.61 -3.36 5.28
N VAL A 40 8.64 -3.45 4.43
CA VAL A 40 8.59 -4.23 3.17
C VAL A 40 8.29 -5.70 3.46
N TYR A 41 9.02 -6.30 4.41
CA TYR A 41 8.82 -7.68 4.81
C TYR A 41 7.40 -7.92 5.33
N GLY A 42 6.93 -7.07 6.24
CA GLY A 42 5.58 -7.18 6.79
C GLY A 42 4.52 -6.99 5.71
N PHE A 43 4.68 -5.99 4.83
CA PHE A 43 3.76 -5.67 3.75
C PHE A 43 3.62 -6.84 2.77
N VAL A 44 4.73 -7.38 2.28
CA VAL A 44 4.73 -8.54 1.37
C VAL A 44 4.08 -9.74 2.05
N ARG A 45 4.38 -9.99 3.33
CA ARG A 45 3.74 -11.09 4.07
C ARG A 45 2.23 -10.91 4.19
N LEU A 46 1.75 -9.69 4.46
CA LEU A 46 0.32 -9.38 4.51
C LEU A 46 -0.35 -9.61 3.16
N LEU A 47 0.28 -9.15 2.08
CA LEU A 47 -0.22 -9.30 0.72
C LEU A 47 -0.26 -10.78 0.29
N LEU A 48 0.82 -11.52 0.50
CA LEU A 48 0.87 -12.95 0.17
C LEU A 48 -0.14 -13.77 0.97
N ASN A 49 -0.35 -13.45 2.26
CA ASN A 49 -1.40 -14.09 3.05
C ASN A 49 -2.79 -13.76 2.49
N LEU A 50 -3.05 -12.51 2.09
CA LEU A 50 -4.31 -12.15 1.45
C LEU A 50 -4.56 -12.97 0.18
N LEU A 51 -3.57 -13.06 -0.71
CA LEU A 51 -3.69 -13.81 -1.95
C LEU A 51 -3.91 -15.30 -1.71
N ARG A 52 -3.17 -15.90 -0.76
CA ARG A 52 -3.33 -17.32 -0.41
C ARG A 52 -4.67 -17.62 0.24
N ASP A 53 -5.09 -16.78 1.19
CA ASP A 53 -6.25 -17.06 2.03
C ASP A 53 -7.58 -16.68 1.35
N ARG A 54 -7.52 -15.84 0.30
CA ARG A 54 -8.70 -15.37 -0.45
C ARG A 54 -8.77 -15.85 -1.88
N ASP A 55 -7.64 -16.24 -2.48
CA ASP A 55 -7.54 -16.73 -3.86
C ASP A 55 -8.39 -15.92 -4.88
N PRO A 56 -8.16 -14.59 -4.98
CA PRO A 56 -9.00 -13.73 -5.80
C PRO A 56 -8.71 -13.88 -7.28
N GLY A 57 -9.75 -13.83 -8.12
CA GLY A 57 -9.62 -13.78 -9.58
C GLY A 57 -8.94 -12.50 -10.06
N HIS A 58 -9.15 -11.37 -9.36
CA HIS A 58 -8.54 -10.09 -9.68
C HIS A 58 -8.03 -9.37 -8.42
N VAL A 59 -6.89 -8.69 -8.55
CA VAL A 59 -6.30 -7.89 -7.46
C VAL A 59 -5.58 -6.67 -8.02
N ALA A 60 -5.66 -5.54 -7.31
CA ALA A 60 -4.84 -4.35 -7.54
C ALA A 60 -4.49 -3.69 -6.19
N VAL A 61 -3.37 -2.98 -6.14
CA VAL A 61 -2.93 -2.26 -4.94
C VAL A 61 -2.83 -0.76 -5.25
N ALA A 62 -3.57 0.05 -4.50
CA ALA A 62 -3.54 1.51 -4.61
C ALA A 62 -2.60 2.13 -3.57
N PHE A 63 -1.88 3.17 -3.95
CA PHE A 63 -1.05 3.95 -3.04
C PHE A 63 -1.35 5.43 -3.18
N ASP A 64 -1.16 6.16 -2.08
CA ASP A 64 -1.23 7.62 -2.12
C ASP A 64 -0.09 8.19 -2.98
N PRO A 65 -0.35 9.27 -3.73
CA PRO A 65 0.66 9.94 -4.52
C PRO A 65 1.66 10.67 -3.61
N SER A 66 2.85 10.91 -4.14
CA SER A 66 3.75 11.89 -3.53
C SER A 66 3.19 13.30 -3.73
N GLY A 67 3.09 14.07 -2.65
CA GLY A 67 2.63 15.46 -2.67
C GLY A 67 1.23 15.64 -2.07
N GLY A 68 0.65 16.82 -2.29
CA GLY A 68 -0.72 17.11 -1.88
C GLY A 68 -1.76 16.51 -2.82
N VAL A 69 -2.98 16.39 -2.33
CA VAL A 69 -4.15 15.98 -3.10
C VAL A 69 -5.11 17.15 -3.30
N PHE A 70 -6.09 17.01 -4.18
CA PHE A 70 -7.07 18.07 -4.46
C PHE A 70 -7.79 18.57 -3.19
N ARG A 71 -7.92 17.72 -2.16
CA ARG A 71 -8.50 18.11 -0.87
C ARG A 71 -7.68 19.18 -0.14
N ASN A 72 -6.36 19.24 -0.34
CA ASN A 72 -5.52 20.31 0.23
C ASN A 72 -5.81 21.67 -0.42
N GLU A 73 -6.28 21.71 -1.67
CA GLU A 73 -6.72 22.94 -2.34
C GLU A 73 -8.06 23.44 -1.81
N ILE A 74 -8.96 22.52 -1.45
CA ILE A 74 -10.28 22.81 -0.88
C ILE A 74 -10.16 23.22 0.59
N TYR A 75 -9.36 22.50 1.36
CA TYR A 75 -9.16 22.71 2.79
C TYR A 75 -7.67 22.52 3.14
N PRO A 76 -6.91 23.61 3.32
CA PRO A 76 -5.47 23.54 3.56
C PRO A 76 -5.07 22.70 4.78
N ASP A 77 -5.87 22.70 5.85
CA ASP A 77 -5.57 21.93 7.08
C ASP A 77 -6.01 20.46 6.97
N TYR A 78 -6.47 20.00 5.80
CA TYR A 78 -6.84 18.61 5.58
C TYR A 78 -5.66 17.68 5.88
N LYS A 79 -5.83 16.79 6.88
CA LYS A 79 -4.79 15.87 7.39
C LYS A 79 -3.53 16.57 7.92
N ALA A 80 -3.55 17.88 8.18
CA ALA A 80 -2.38 18.61 8.69
C ALA A 80 -1.91 18.14 10.08
N ASN A 81 -2.79 17.48 10.85
CA ASN A 81 -2.46 16.87 12.13
C ASN A 81 -1.79 15.48 12.03
N ARG A 82 -1.65 14.90 10.82
CA ARG A 82 -0.96 13.63 10.64
C ARG A 82 0.54 13.86 10.80
N LYS A 83 1.18 13.01 11.61
CA LYS A 83 2.63 12.98 11.71
C LYS A 83 3.21 12.44 10.41
N ASP A 84 4.31 13.05 10.01
CA ASP A 84 5.16 12.53 8.96
C ASP A 84 5.57 11.08 9.21
N PRO A 85 5.69 10.24 8.17
CA PRO A 85 6.26 8.91 8.32
C PRO A 85 7.67 8.98 8.92
N PRO A 86 8.04 8.06 9.83
CA PRO A 86 9.40 7.95 10.35
C PRO A 86 10.44 7.87 9.23
N GLU A 87 11.64 8.41 9.44
CA GLU A 87 12.68 8.50 8.41
C GLU A 87 13.09 7.14 7.85
N ASP A 88 13.13 6.11 8.69
CA ASP A 88 13.42 4.73 8.32
C ASP A 88 12.26 4.01 7.60
N MET A 89 11.04 4.54 7.71
CA MET A 89 9.89 4.06 6.95
C MET A 89 9.85 4.63 5.52
N ARG A 90 10.26 5.90 5.34
CA ARG A 90 10.20 6.61 4.04
C ARG A 90 10.82 5.85 2.85
N PRO A 91 12.05 5.28 2.92
CA PRO A 91 12.62 4.55 1.78
C PRO A 91 11.82 3.29 1.42
N GLN A 92 11.06 2.73 2.37
CA GLN A 92 10.34 1.47 2.18
C GLN A 92 9.07 1.61 1.33
N PHE A 93 8.52 2.83 1.15
CA PHE A 93 7.36 3.04 0.30
C PHE A 93 7.65 2.69 -1.17
N ALA A 94 8.81 3.09 -1.69
CA ALA A 94 9.23 2.73 -3.05
C ALA A 94 9.41 1.22 -3.19
N LEU A 95 10.11 0.60 -2.23
CA LEU A 95 10.35 -0.83 -2.21
C LEU A 95 9.05 -1.66 -2.13
N CYS A 96 8.03 -1.21 -1.39
CA CYS A 96 6.74 -1.89 -1.34
C CYS A 96 6.04 -1.84 -2.71
N ARG A 97 6.10 -0.71 -3.42
CA ARG A 97 5.54 -0.59 -4.78
C ARG A 97 6.28 -1.49 -5.77
N GLU A 98 7.61 -1.54 -5.69
CA GLU A 98 8.43 -2.45 -6.48
C GLU A 98 8.09 -3.92 -6.19
N ALA A 99 7.87 -4.27 -4.92
CA ALA A 99 7.46 -5.62 -4.55
C ALA A 99 6.09 -6.00 -5.12
N VAL A 100 5.11 -5.10 -5.12
CA VAL A 100 3.81 -5.33 -5.78
C VAL A 100 3.98 -5.55 -7.28
N ALA A 101 4.76 -4.69 -7.94
CA ALA A 101 5.03 -4.82 -9.38
C ALA A 101 5.75 -6.13 -9.71
N ALA A 102 6.71 -6.55 -8.88
CA ALA A 102 7.44 -7.81 -9.03
C ALA A 102 6.55 -9.06 -8.87
N LEU A 103 5.45 -8.95 -8.13
CA LEU A 103 4.42 -9.99 -8.03
C LEU A 103 3.46 -10.02 -9.24
N GLY A 104 3.65 -9.13 -10.22
CA GLY A 104 2.77 -9.00 -11.39
C GLY A 104 1.42 -8.37 -11.06
N ILE A 105 1.30 -7.70 -9.90
CA ILE A 105 0.06 -7.07 -9.46
C ILE A 105 0.04 -5.60 -9.92
N PRO A 106 -1.09 -5.11 -10.48
CA PRO A 106 -1.23 -3.70 -10.83
C PRO A 106 -1.01 -2.77 -9.63
N VAL A 107 -0.12 -1.79 -9.81
CA VAL A 107 0.15 -0.69 -8.88
C VAL A 107 -0.62 0.53 -9.36
N LEU A 108 -1.56 1.02 -8.55
CA LEU A 108 -2.42 2.16 -8.87
C LEU A 108 -1.96 3.38 -8.10
N ILE A 109 -1.52 4.42 -8.81
CA ILE A 109 -1.11 5.71 -8.25
C ILE A 109 -1.53 6.78 -9.23
N GLU A 110 -2.32 7.74 -8.79
CA GLU A 110 -2.80 8.84 -9.62
C GLU A 110 -2.45 10.17 -8.98
N LYS A 111 -1.96 11.11 -9.80
CA LYS A 111 -1.52 12.40 -9.27
C LYS A 111 -2.73 13.20 -8.77
N GLY A 112 -2.65 13.65 -7.53
CA GLY A 112 -3.67 14.51 -6.92
C GLY A 112 -4.87 13.76 -6.33
N TYR A 113 -4.92 12.44 -6.40
CA TYR A 113 -5.98 11.59 -5.85
C TYR A 113 -5.42 10.58 -4.85
N GLU A 114 -6.11 10.33 -3.75
CA GLU A 114 -5.70 9.38 -2.72
C GLU A 114 -5.95 7.93 -3.14
N ALA A 115 -5.33 6.97 -2.45
CA ALA A 115 -5.62 5.55 -2.65
C ALA A 115 -7.13 5.26 -2.50
N ASP A 116 -7.79 5.91 -1.53
CA ASP A 116 -9.23 5.81 -1.28
C ASP A 116 -10.07 6.26 -2.49
N ASP A 117 -9.63 7.30 -3.21
CA ASP A 117 -10.33 7.78 -4.40
C ASP A 117 -10.26 6.76 -5.55
N MET A 118 -9.09 6.13 -5.71
CA MET A 118 -8.89 5.07 -6.71
C MET A 118 -9.72 3.84 -6.39
N ILE A 119 -9.72 3.42 -5.12
CA ILE A 119 -10.51 2.28 -4.65
C ILE A 119 -12.00 2.55 -4.86
N GLY A 120 -12.50 3.71 -4.41
CA GLY A 120 -13.91 4.07 -4.56
C GLY A 120 -14.33 4.15 -6.03
N THR A 121 -13.46 4.67 -6.90
CA THR A 121 -13.71 4.77 -8.34
C THR A 121 -13.81 3.41 -9.02
N LEU A 122 -12.92 2.47 -8.67
CA LEU A 122 -12.91 1.12 -9.26
C LEU A 122 -14.03 0.24 -8.69
N ALA A 123 -14.38 0.40 -7.42
CA ALA A 123 -15.47 -0.37 -6.80
C ALA A 123 -16.86 0.00 -7.36
N ALA A 124 -17.01 1.18 -7.96
CA ALA A 124 -18.28 1.68 -8.49
C ALA A 124 -18.49 1.41 -10.00
N ARG A 125 -17.59 0.69 -10.65
CA ARG A 125 -17.63 0.38 -12.09
C ARG A 125 -17.70 -1.12 -12.33
#